data_AF-A0A2B4FM17-F1
#
_entry.id   AF-A0A2B4FM17-F1
#
_cell.length_a   1.000
_cell.length_b   1.000
_cell.length_c   1.000
_cell.angle_alpha   90.00
_cell.angle_beta   90.00
_cell.angle_gamma   90.00
#
_symmetry.space_group_name_H-M   'P 1'
#
loop_
_entity.id
_entity.type
_entity.pdbx_description
1 polymer ?
#
loop_
_entity_poly.entity_id
_entity_poly.type
_entity_poly.pdbx_seq_one_letter_code
_entity_poly.pdbx_strand_id
1 'polypeptide(L)' 'MYRGRLKKYTDKHPGMNHAIELRKHTNKTVKEICQITSVSQTTLYRRLKELE' A
#
# COMPACT_ATOMS: atom_id res chain seq x y z
N MET A 1 11.89 26.27 9.53
CA MET A 1 10.75 25.83 8.68
C MET A 1 10.46 24.37 9.02
N TYR A 2 9.35 24.07 9.71
CA TYR A 2 9.05 22.70 10.14
C TYR A 2 8.38 21.94 8.98
N ARG A 3 9.02 20.86 8.52
CA ARG A 3 8.41 19.91 7.58
C ARG A 3 7.68 18.87 8.45
N GLY A 4 6.36 18.77 8.30
CA GLY A 4 5.51 17.90 9.10
C GLY A 4 5.87 16.40 9.03
N ARG A 5 5.01 15.55 9.59
CA ARG A 5 5.27 14.10 9.67
C ARG A 5 5.47 13.49 8.27
N LEU A 6 6.66 12.95 8.02
CA LEU A 6 6.93 12.18 6.81
C LEU A 6 6.00 10.98 6.70
N LYS A 7 5.53 10.70 5.48
CA LYS A 7 4.70 9.53 5.20
C LYS A 7 5.48 8.26 5.56
N LYS A 8 4.87 7.39 6.38
CA LYS A 8 5.46 6.11 6.80
C LYS A 8 5.71 5.16 5.62
N TYR A 9 4.84 5.19 4.61
CA TYR A 9 4.96 4.39 3.41
C TYR A 9 5.38 5.31 2.27
N THR A 10 6.66 5.23 1.92
CA THR A 10 7.26 5.88 0.75
C THR A 10 7.22 4.94 -0.45
N ASP A 11 7.49 5.46 -1.65
CA ASP A 11 7.52 4.68 -2.91
C ASP A 11 8.53 3.53 -2.91
N LYS A 12 9.47 3.53 -1.96
CA LYS A 12 10.45 2.46 -1.76
C LYS A 12 10.02 1.41 -0.73
N HIS A 13 8.80 1.45 -0.22
CA HIS A 13 8.35 0.51 0.81
C HIS A 13 8.03 -0.85 0.19
N PRO A 14 8.82 -1.91 0.47
CA PRO A 14 8.72 -3.19 -0.23
C PRO A 14 7.35 -3.84 -0.06
N GLY A 15 6.77 -3.82 1.15
CA GLY A 15 5.45 -4.39 1.39
C GLY A 15 4.30 -3.65 0.69
N MET A 16 4.46 -2.34 0.42
CA MET A 16 3.41 -1.57 -0.24
C MET A 16 3.48 -1.78 -1.74
N ASN A 17 4.68 -1.78 -2.31
CA ASN A 17 4.89 -2.07 -3.73
C ASN A 17 4.44 -3.50 -4.06
N HIS A 18 4.79 -4.46 -3.21
CA HIS A 18 4.34 -5.84 -3.37
C HIS A 18 2.80 -5.96 -3.29
N ALA A 19 2.14 -5.21 -2.40
CA ALA A 19 0.67 -5.20 -2.33
C ALA A 19 0.03 -4.60 -3.60
N ILE A 20 0.63 -3.57 -4.18
CA ILE A 20 0.17 -2.94 -5.44
C ILE A 20 0.36 -3.91 -6.61
N GLU A 21 1.52 -4.57 -6.70
CA GLU A 21 1.79 -5.60 -7.71
C GLU A 21 0.79 -6.74 -7.61
N LEU A 22 0.54 -7.28 -6.41
CA LEU A 22 -0.44 -8.35 -6.20
C LEU A 22 -1.85 -7.94 -6.62
N ARG A 23 -2.23 -6.68 -6.42
CA ARG A 23 -3.53 -6.15 -6.86
C ARG A 23 -3.63 -6.01 -8.37
N LYS A 24 -2.53 -5.72 -9.06
CA LYS A 24 -2.49 -5.59 -10.54
C LYS A 24 -2.41 -6.94 -11.24
N HIS A 25 -1.61 -7.86 -10.70
CA HIS A 25 -1.33 -9.16 -11.33
C HIS A 25 -2.28 -10.27 -10.91
N THR A 26 -3.01 -10.12 -9.80
CA THR A 26 -3.92 -11.16 -9.30
C THR A 26 -5.30 -10.59 -9.00
N ASN A 27 -6.35 -11.40 -9.21
CA ASN A 27 -7.72 -11.07 -8.84
C ASN A 27 -8.04 -11.30 -7.34
N LYS A 28 -7.01 -11.26 -6.48
CA LYS A 28 -7.16 -11.46 -5.03
C LYS A 28 -7.89 -10.28 -4.39
N THR A 29 -8.61 -10.59 -3.32
CA THR A 29 -9.27 -9.55 -2.53
C THR A 29 -8.24 -8.72 -1.76
N VAL A 30 -8.58 -7.47 -1.46
CA VAL A 30 -7.74 -6.58 -0.65
C VAL A 30 -7.43 -7.22 0.71
N LYS A 31 -8.38 -7.97 1.29
CA LYS A 31 -8.21 -8.67 2.56
C LYS A 31 -7.10 -9.72 2.51
N GLU A 32 -7.08 -10.54 1.46
CA GLU A 32 -6.03 -11.56 1.26
C GLU A 32 -4.66 -10.92 1.00
N ILE A 33 -4.61 -9.84 0.20
CA ILE A 33 -3.37 -9.09 -0.04
C ILE A 33 -2.83 -8.48 1.25
N CYS A 34 -3.70 -7.95 2.11
CA CYS A 34 -3.32 -7.44 3.42
C CYS A 34 -2.80 -8.53 4.36
N GLN A 35 -3.36 -9.74 4.31
CA GLN A 35 -2.84 -10.88 5.06
C GLN A 35 -1.44 -11.31 4.58
N ILE A 36 -1.19 -11.30 3.27
CA ILE A 36 0.10 -11.67 2.70
C ILE A 36 1.18 -10.62 3.01
N THR A 37 0.84 -9.33 2.84
CA THR A 37 1.81 -8.24 2.89
C THR A 37 1.94 -7.59 4.27
N SER A 38 1.10 -7.97 5.23
CA SER A 38 0.99 -7.33 6.56
C SER A 38 0.72 -5.82 6.50
N VAL A 39 0.23 -5.32 5.36
CA VAL A 39 -0.19 -3.93 5.17
C VAL A 39 -1.65 -3.81 5.57
N SER A 40 -2.02 -2.72 6.25
CA SER A 40 -3.42 -2.48 6.61
C SER A 40 -4.27 -2.15 5.38
N GLN A 41 -5.53 -2.59 5.37
CA GLN A 41 -6.46 -2.30 4.28
C GLN A 41 -6.61 -0.80 4.04
N THR A 42 -6.72 -0.01 5.12
CA THR A 42 -6.86 1.45 5.02
C THR A 42 -5.64 2.10 4.37
N THR A 43 -4.44 1.59 4.66
CA THR A 43 -3.20 2.09 4.07
C THR A 43 -3.08 1.73 2.59
N LEU A 44 -3.52 0.54 2.19
CA LEU A 44 -3.54 0.13 0.78
C LEU A 44 -4.55 0.96 -0.01
N TYR A 45 -5.78 1.13 0.49
CA TYR A 45 -6.80 1.97 -0.16
C TYR A 45 -6.34 3.41 -0.32
N ARG A 46 -5.72 4.00 0.71
CA ARG A 46 -5.20 5.37 0.62
C ARG A 46 -4.13 5.48 -0.46
N ARG A 47 -3.25 4.49 -0.58
CA ARG A 47 -2.19 4.49 -1.61
C ARG A 47 -2.76 4.28 -3.01
N LEU A 48 -3.75 3.41 -3.17
CA LEU A 48 -4.44 3.22 -4.45
C LEU A 48 -5.14 4.51 -4.91
N LYS A 49 -5.81 5.22 -4.00
CA LYS A 49 -6.43 6.53 -4.31
C LYS A 49 -5.43 7.62 -4.69
N GLU A 50 -4.19 7.54 -4.19
CA GLU A 50 -3.12 8.48 -4.57
C GLU A 50 -2.47 8.14 -5.94
N LEU A 51 -2.73 6.94 -6.47
CA LEU A 51 -2.18 6.45 -7.75
C LEU A 51 -3.20 6.51 -8.89
N GLU A 52 -4.48 6.72 -8.55
CA GLU A 52 -5.57 7.08 -9.47
C GLU A 52 -5.44 8.56 -9.89
#